data_AF-A0A7C1SMP3-F1
#
_entry.id   AF-A0A7C1SMP3-F1
#
_cell.length_a   1.000
_cell.length_b   1.000
_cell.length_c   1.000
_cell.angle_alpha   90.00
_cell.angle_beta   90.00
_cell.angle_gamma   90.00
#
_symmetry.space_group_name_H-M   'P 1'
#
loop_
_entity.id
_entity.type
_entity.pdbx_description
1 polymer ?
#
loop_
_entity_poly.entity_id
_entity_poly.type
_entity_poly.pdbx_seq_one_letter_code
_entity_poly.pdbx_strand_id
1 'polypeptide(L)'
;MLKPQHTKGFILCLFSIFIALSFAHAQDEKKQEPKKGPPPAIVVVEETSSGMAEPMNEFVGTVYYSRVSEIASEVAGKVASVNYDEGHRVKQGQTLVTLGSDLLS
;
A
#
# COMPACT_ATOMS: atom_id res chain seq x y z
N MET A 1 -26.00 -48.85 87.17
CA MET A 1 -25.78 -50.23 86.69
C MET A 1 -25.51 -50.17 85.18
N LEU A 2 -24.25 -50.29 84.77
CA LEU A 2 -23.73 -49.92 83.44
C LEU A 2 -23.84 -51.12 82.46
N LYS A 3 -24.66 -51.03 81.41
CA LYS A 3 -24.78 -52.05 80.35
C LYS A 3 -23.91 -51.64 79.12
N PRO A 4 -22.88 -52.41 78.74
CA PRO A 4 -21.97 -52.05 77.66
C PRO A 4 -22.47 -52.58 76.30
N GLN A 5 -23.55 -52.00 75.77
CA GLN A 5 -24.08 -52.38 74.43
C GLN A 5 -24.03 -51.26 73.39
N HIS A 6 -23.81 -50.01 73.79
CA HIS A 6 -23.94 -48.84 72.90
C HIS A 6 -22.63 -48.46 72.16
N THR A 7 -21.48 -48.97 72.60
CA THR A 7 -20.16 -48.67 72.02
C THR A 7 -19.87 -49.44 70.73
N LYS A 8 -20.36 -50.68 70.59
CA LYS A 8 -20.14 -51.50 69.38
C LYS A 8 -20.95 -51.03 68.17
N GLY A 9 -22.19 -50.57 68.39
CA GLY A 9 -23.05 -50.02 67.32
C GLY A 9 -22.56 -48.68 66.80
N PHE A 10 -22.00 -47.84 67.67
CA PHE A 10 -21.45 -46.54 67.28
C PHE A 10 -20.16 -46.67 66.44
N ILE A 11 -19.30 -47.63 66.77
CA ILE A 11 -18.08 -47.94 66.01
C ILE A 11 -18.43 -48.52 64.62
N LEU A 12 -19.46 -49.36 64.52
CA LEU A 12 -19.91 -49.92 63.23
C LEU A 12 -20.48 -48.83 62.29
N CYS A 13 -21.23 -47.86 62.82
CA CYS A 13 -21.73 -46.71 62.05
C CYS A 13 -20.60 -45.80 61.58
N LEU A 14 -19.61 -45.49 62.44
CA LEU A 14 -18.45 -44.68 62.04
C LEU A 14 -17.62 -45.34 60.94
N PHE A 15 -17.47 -46.67 60.98
CA PHE A 15 -16.76 -47.42 59.93
C PHE A 15 -17.51 -47.40 58.59
N SER A 16 -18.85 -47.50 58.61
CA SER A 16 -19.67 -47.38 57.39
C SER A 16 -19.62 -45.98 56.75
N ILE A 17 -19.51 -44.93 57.56
CA ILE A 17 -19.37 -43.54 57.08
C ILE A 17 -17.99 -43.32 56.43
N PHE A 18 -16.93 -43.93 56.98
CA PHE A 18 -15.58 -43.82 56.42
C PHE A 18 -15.42 -44.55 55.08
N ILE A 19 -16.12 -45.68 54.91
CA ILE A 19 -16.19 -46.42 53.64
C ILE A 19 -16.97 -45.61 52.58
N ALA A 20 -18.07 -44.96 52.95
CA ALA A 20 -18.82 -44.11 52.04
C ALA A 20 -18.02 -42.87 51.58
N LEU A 21 -17.21 -42.28 52.48
CA LEU A 21 -16.34 -41.15 52.13
C LEU A 21 -15.21 -41.54 51.17
N SER A 22 -14.71 -42.79 51.26
CA SER A 22 -13.67 -43.30 50.36
C SER A 22 -14.21 -43.60 48.95
N PHE A 23 -15.49 -44.00 48.82
CA PHE A 23 -16.13 -44.18 47.51
C PHE A 23 -16.41 -42.87 46.78
N ALA A 24 -16.57 -41.75 47.50
CA ALA A 24 -16.74 -40.42 46.88
C ALA A 24 -15.45 -39.84 46.25
N HIS A 25 -14.28 -40.38 46.61
CA HIS A 25 -12.99 -39.97 46.02
C HIS A 25 -12.54 -40.85 44.83
N ALA A 26 -13.33 -41.84 44.42
CA ALA A 26 -12.96 -42.80 43.39
C ALA A 26 -14.00 -42.90 42.25
N GLN A 27 -14.39 -41.76 41.67
CA GLN A 27 -15.05 -41.73 40.35
C GLN A 27 -14.95 -40.34 39.72
N ASP A 28 -13.94 -40.13 38.87
CA ASP A 28 -14.02 -39.51 37.53
C ASP A 28 -12.63 -39.04 37.07
N GLU A 29 -11.78 -39.99 36.65
CA GLU A 29 -10.78 -39.67 35.63
C GLU A 29 -11.45 -39.76 34.25
N LYS A 30 -12.19 -38.71 33.88
CA LYS A 30 -12.53 -38.49 32.47
C LYS A 30 -11.29 -37.95 31.78
N LYS A 31 -10.54 -38.84 31.13
CA LYS A 31 -9.58 -38.47 30.08
C LYS A 31 -10.27 -37.51 29.11
N GLN A 32 -9.85 -36.25 29.11
CA GLN A 32 -10.19 -35.30 28.05
C GLN A 32 -9.41 -35.71 26.80
N GLU A 33 -10.12 -36.23 25.81
CA GLU A 33 -9.58 -36.33 24.45
C GLU A 33 -9.29 -34.90 23.92
N PRO A 34 -8.14 -34.66 23.28
CA PRO A 34 -7.85 -33.36 22.69
C PRO A 34 -8.84 -33.09 21.55
N LYS A 35 -9.69 -32.06 21.70
CA LYS A 35 -10.57 -31.58 20.64
C LYS A 35 -9.73 -31.24 19.40
N LYS A 36 -9.83 -32.06 18.35
CA LYS A 36 -9.22 -31.76 17.05
C LYS A 36 -9.95 -30.56 16.46
N GLY A 37 -9.26 -29.42 16.38
CA GLY A 37 -9.79 -28.19 15.77
C GLY A 37 -10.17 -28.38 14.30
N PRO A 38 -10.89 -27.41 13.70
CA PRO A 38 -11.26 -27.45 12.29
C PRO A 38 -10.03 -27.71 11.40
N PRO A 39 -10.20 -28.46 10.29
CA PRO A 39 -9.07 -28.89 9.48
C PRO A 39 -8.27 -27.70 8.93
N PRO A 40 -6.93 -27.81 8.84
CA PRO A 40 -6.09 -26.72 8.35
C PRO A 40 -6.49 -26.28 6.94
N ALA A 41 -6.62 -24.97 6.74
CA ALA A 41 -6.88 -24.39 5.43
C ALA A 41 -5.61 -24.45 4.56
N ILE A 42 -5.77 -24.82 3.28
CA ILE A 42 -4.70 -24.80 2.29
C ILE A 42 -4.49 -23.35 1.84
N VAL A 43 -3.25 -22.86 1.92
CA VAL A 43 -2.87 -21.51 1.48
C VAL A 43 -1.73 -21.59 0.46
N VAL A 44 -1.69 -20.62 -0.46
CA VAL A 44 -0.61 -20.46 -1.43
C VAL A 44 0.32 -19.37 -0.90
N VAL A 45 1.62 -19.65 -0.89
CA VAL A 45 2.66 -18.72 -0.41
C VAL A 45 3.63 -18.41 -1.55
N GLU A 46 4.17 -17.18 -1.53
CA GLU A 46 5.20 -16.70 -2.45
C GLU A 46 6.27 -15.95 -1.64
N GLU A 47 7.52 -15.98 -2.10
CA GLU A 47 8.63 -15.29 -1.44
C GLU A 47 8.52 -13.77 -1.64
N THR A 48 8.59 -13.00 -0.55
CA THR A 48 8.47 -11.53 -0.62
C THR A 48 9.82 -10.89 -0.94
N SER A 49 9.93 -10.17 -2.06
CA SER A 49 11.10 -9.35 -2.37
C SER A 49 10.91 -7.91 -1.89
N SER A 50 11.94 -7.33 -1.28
CA SER A 50 11.97 -5.90 -0.94
C SER A 50 12.67 -5.10 -2.05
N GLY A 51 12.10 -3.94 -2.38
CA GLY A 51 12.63 -3.02 -3.38
C GLY A 51 12.13 -1.60 -3.13
N MET A 52 12.75 -0.62 -3.79
CA MET A 52 12.28 0.76 -3.73
C MET A 52 11.19 0.97 -4.78
N ALA A 53 10.05 1.53 -4.37
CA ALA A 53 8.99 1.96 -5.26
C ALA A 53 8.87 3.48 -5.15
N GLU A 54 9.22 4.19 -6.22
CA GLU A 54 9.02 5.63 -6.32
C GLU A 54 7.69 5.90 -7.03
N PRO A 55 6.76 6.64 -6.41
CA PRO A 55 5.51 7.00 -7.06
C PRO A 55 5.79 7.98 -8.21
N MET A 56 5.46 7.59 -9.43
CA MET A 56 5.51 8.45 -10.62
C MET A 56 4.12 9.04 -10.88
N ASN A 57 4.08 10.36 -11.08
CA ASN A 57 2.87 11.06 -11.50
C ASN A 57 3.04 11.49 -12.95
N GLU A 58 2.09 11.11 -13.81
CA GLU A 58 2.06 11.53 -15.20
C GLU A 58 1.27 12.83 -15.36
N PHE A 59 1.84 13.79 -16.09
CA PHE A 59 1.20 15.06 -16.40
C PHE A 59 1.27 15.33 -17.90
N VAL A 60 0.20 15.90 -18.45
CA VAL A 60 0.14 16.36 -19.83
C VAL A 60 0.54 17.83 -19.88
N GLY A 61 1.45 18.19 -20.78
CA GLY A 61 1.90 19.56 -20.98
C GLY A 61 2.25 19.84 -22.44
N THR A 62 2.26 21.11 -22.81
CA THR A 62 2.72 21.58 -24.13
C THR A 62 3.96 22.45 -23.93
N VAL A 63 4.97 22.26 -24.77
CA VAL A 63 6.21 23.04 -24.73
C VAL A 63 6.02 24.34 -25.51
N TYR A 64 6.41 25.46 -24.89
CA TYR A 64 6.40 26.79 -25.53
C TYR A 64 7.81 27.37 -25.56
N TYR A 65 8.09 28.20 -26.57
CA TYR A 65 9.34 28.95 -26.62
C TYR A 65 9.37 30.02 -25.53
N SER A 66 10.53 30.21 -24.91
CA SER A 66 10.73 31.25 -23.89
C SER A 66 10.62 32.67 -24.44
N ARG A 67 10.86 32.85 -25.75
CA ARG A 67 10.70 34.11 -26.46
C ARG A 67 10.28 33.84 -27.89
N VAL A 68 9.30 34.61 -28.35
CA VAL A 68 8.89 34.69 -29.76
C VAL A 68 9.07 36.14 -30.20
N SER A 69 9.58 36.35 -31.41
CA SER A 69 9.76 37.69 -31.97
C SER A 69 9.12 37.71 -33.36
N GLU A 70 7.98 38.36 -33.47
CA GLU A 70 7.33 38.65 -34.74
C GLU A 70 7.98 39.91 -35.33
N ILE A 71 8.48 39.79 -36.56
CA ILE A 71 9.16 40.87 -37.27
C ILE A 71 8.23 41.46 -38.34
N ALA A 72 8.25 42.79 -38.46
CA ALA A 72 7.51 43.52 -39.49
C ALA A 72 8.43 44.59 -40.10
N SER A 73 8.13 45.02 -41.32
CA SER A 73 8.84 46.14 -41.92
C SER A 73 8.37 47.46 -41.33
N GLU A 74 9.30 48.38 -41.06
CA GLU A 74 8.99 49.73 -40.61
C GLU A 74 8.29 50.55 -41.69
N VAL A 75 8.65 50.31 -42.96
CA VAL A 75 8.12 51.01 -44.13
C VAL A 75 7.39 50.04 -45.06
N ALA A 76 6.44 50.58 -45.81
CA ALA A 76 5.82 49.87 -46.92
C ALA A 76 6.77 49.88 -48.13
N GLY A 77 6.93 48.73 -48.78
CA GLY A 77 7.76 48.58 -49.95
C GLY A 77 7.62 47.19 -50.55
N LYS A 78 8.00 47.03 -51.82
CA LYS A 78 8.00 45.72 -52.49
C LYS A 78 9.24 44.95 -52.07
N VAL A 79 9.12 43.64 -51.80
CA VAL A 79 10.28 42.80 -51.50
C VAL A 79 11.21 42.74 -52.71
N ALA A 80 12.46 43.18 -52.53
CA ALA A 80 13.52 43.15 -53.54
C ALA A 80 14.39 41.90 -53.40
N SER A 81 14.74 41.52 -52.17
CA SER A 81 15.49 40.28 -51.89
C SER A 81 15.17 39.69 -50.53
N VAL A 82 15.39 38.38 -50.41
CA VAL A 82 15.31 37.61 -49.16
C VAL A 82 16.69 37.00 -48.91
N ASN A 83 17.27 37.26 -47.73
CA ASN A 83 18.66 36.96 -47.41
C ASN A 83 18.79 35.86 -46.32
N TYR A 84 17.79 34.98 -46.22
CA TYR A 84 17.79 33.84 -45.29
C TYR A 84 16.96 32.68 -45.86
N ASP A 85 17.18 31.48 -45.33
CA ASP A 85 16.37 30.29 -45.60
C ASP A 85 15.65 29.84 -44.33
N GLU A 86 14.60 29.04 -44.50
CA GLU A 86 13.83 28.50 -43.38
C GLU A 86 14.69 27.65 -42.44
N GLY A 87 14.49 27.83 -41.14
CA GLY A 87 15.28 27.14 -40.10
C GLY A 87 16.67 27.73 -39.87
N HIS A 88 17.11 28.74 -40.63
CA HIS A 88 18.40 29.40 -40.38
C HIS A 88 18.42 30.17 -39.06
N ARG A 89 19.54 30.07 -38.36
CA ARG A 89 19.81 30.88 -37.17
C ARG A 89 20.31 32.25 -37.61
N VAL A 90 19.64 33.29 -37.15
CA VAL A 90 19.95 34.69 -37.48
C VAL A 90 20.51 35.44 -36.27
N LYS A 91 21.28 36.50 -36.52
CA LYS A 91 21.81 37.38 -35.48
C LYS A 91 20.99 38.67 -35.37
N GLN A 92 21.02 39.30 -34.20
CA GLN A 92 20.43 40.63 -34.05
C GLN A 92 21.09 41.62 -35.02
N GLY A 93 20.27 42.42 -35.72
CA GLY A 93 20.74 43.38 -36.72
C GLY A 93 21.09 42.78 -38.08
N GLN A 94 20.96 41.46 -38.26
CA GLN A 94 21.11 40.85 -39.58
C GLN A 94 19.96 41.27 -40.50
N THR A 95 20.29 41.72 -41.72
CA THR A 95 19.30 42.05 -42.74
C THR A 95 18.66 40.76 -43.26
N LEU A 96 17.36 40.58 -42.99
CA LEU A 96 16.60 39.41 -43.43
C LEU A 96 15.97 39.62 -44.80
N VAL A 97 15.42 40.81 -45.04
CA VAL A 97 14.71 41.17 -46.28
C VAL A 97 15.11 42.59 -46.67
N THR A 98 15.26 42.83 -47.97
CA THR A 98 15.46 44.17 -48.53
C THR A 98 14.19 44.59 -49.27
N LEU A 99 13.69 45.78 -48.98
CA LEU A 99 12.52 46.36 -49.64
C LEU A 99 12.96 47.42 -50.65
N GLY A 100 12.32 47.42 -51.82
CA GLY A 100 12.43 48.48 -52.81
C GLY A 100 11.57 49.69 -52.42
N SER A 101 12.11 50.89 -52.60
CA SER A 101 11.51 52.17 -52.20
C SER A 101 10.91 52.96 -53.36
N ASP A 102 10.43 52.27 -54.40
CA ASP A 102 9.90 52.90 -55.62
C ASP A 102 8.64 53.77 -55.37
N LEU A 103 8.05 53.72 -54.17
CA LEU A 103 6.86 54.48 -53.76
C LEU A 103 7.17 55.80 -53.05
N LEU A 104 8.43 56.10 -52.72
CA LEU A 104 8.84 57.35 -52.04
C LEU A 104 9.40 58.42 -53.00
N SER A 105 9.36 58.20 -54.32
CA SER A 105 9.81 59.16 -55.34
C SER A 105 8.76 60.21 -55.69
#